data_AF-A0A1J1H7G2-F1
#
_entry.id   AF-A0A1J1H7G2-F1
#
_cell.length_a   1.000
_cell.length_b   1.000
_cell.length_c   1.000
_cell.angle_alpha   90.00
_cell.angle_beta   90.00
_cell.angle_gamma   90.00
#
_symmetry.space_group_name_H-M   'P 1'
#
loop_
_entity.id
_entity.type
_entity.pdbx_description
1 polymer ?
#
loop_
_entity_poly.entity_id
_entity_poly.type
_entity_poly.pdbx_seq_one_letter_code
_entity_poly.pdbx_strand_id
1 'polypeptide(L)'
;MFCYLLLYLCLIATHKFKCISNNSNKVLKKNDNTKALLYIKLEKHYNILIKKKQKRNKLRNSIDFYIDKFLFSSYENEDRNVYDVNKMNIDSNALDVSRDFLYIQNEINKNVSKSFNEKKFQRIFENQKRYSINSKNPPYVFHPIYSNVDIKKTHRFKIKKYENIFTYLNKEGIYDSNYFIPSNEIKEVFKYMLKAHDSCFINNMLNIIRNNEPVEMYELDLFPDLICRFLVEINGTILSSLLALKYSISMHIGGGNHHSKRDRGDGFCIFNDVAIAIYFLLSNKIIENAIILDLDVHQGDGTAEIFENFKNVKTISLHCKNNYPLLKKNSTIDIELDPFIKDNEYLNLYQNVLRNIKKKESSIIFYLAGVDISKDDDLGLLLISDEGIYKRDYLTYQMAIKNEIPIVTVLSGGYNDCEDILTQKHLLTFKAAKDSWNYMSD
;
A
#
# COMPACT_ATOMS: atom_id res chain seq x y z
N MET A 1 -4.20 24.53 24.02
CA MET A 1 -4.11 25.12 25.38
C MET A 1 -5.24 24.67 26.32
N PHE A 2 -6.52 24.73 25.94
CA PHE A 2 -7.66 24.38 26.82
C PHE A 2 -7.65 22.92 27.36
N CYS A 3 -7.27 21.94 26.55
CA CYS A 3 -7.18 20.54 27.00
C CYS A 3 -6.03 20.28 27.99
N TYR A 4 -4.92 21.02 27.86
CA TYR A 4 -3.81 20.95 28.81
C TYR A 4 -4.17 21.60 30.14
N LEU A 5 -4.94 22.70 30.10
CA LEU A 5 -5.47 23.34 31.31
C LEU A 5 -6.44 22.42 32.06
N LEU A 6 -7.31 21.70 31.33
CA LEU A 6 -8.20 20.70 31.93
C LEU A 6 -7.43 19.52 32.54
N LEU A 7 -6.41 18.99 31.86
CA LEU A 7 -5.57 17.92 32.39
C LEU A 7 -4.80 18.37 33.64
N TYR A 8 -4.27 19.59 33.63
CA TYR A 8 -3.53 20.17 34.76
C TYR A 8 -4.43 20.41 35.96
N LEU A 9 -5.67 20.89 35.74
CA LEU A 9 -6.69 21.03 36.78
C LEU A 9 -7.13 19.66 37.35
N CYS A 10 -7.24 18.62 36.52
CA CYS A 10 -7.50 17.25 36.99
C CYS A 10 -6.34 16.64 37.79
N LEU A 11 -5.08 16.93 37.42
CA LEU A 11 -3.89 16.51 38.18
C LEU A 11 -3.79 17.23 39.53
N ILE A 12 -4.07 18.52 39.58
CA ILE A 12 -4.12 19.28 40.85
C ILE A 12 -5.26 18.78 41.76
N ALA A 13 -6.43 18.48 41.19
CA ALA A 13 -7.57 17.96 41.95
C ALA A 13 -7.30 16.57 42.54
N THR A 14 -6.62 15.69 41.80
CA THR A 14 -6.27 14.34 42.27
C THR A 14 -5.15 14.35 43.31
N HIS A 15 -4.15 15.23 43.20
CA HIS A 15 -3.09 15.36 44.21
C HIS A 15 -3.58 15.99 45.52
N LYS A 16 -4.43 17.03 45.46
CA LYS A 16 -5.01 17.65 46.67
C LYS A 16 -5.96 16.70 47.42
N PHE A 17 -6.71 15.85 46.72
CA PHE A 17 -7.64 14.93 47.38
C PHE A 17 -6.99 13.65 47.92
N LYS A 18 -5.86 13.18 47.36
CA LYS A 18 -5.09 12.08 47.98
C LYS A 18 -4.54 12.45 49.37
N CYS A 19 -4.28 13.75 49.61
CA CYS A 19 -3.94 14.26 50.94
C CYS A 19 -5.18 14.41 51.86
N ILE A 20 -6.39 14.59 51.30
CA ILE A 20 -7.63 14.74 52.08
C ILE A 20 -8.24 13.36 52.42
N SER A 21 -8.08 12.35 51.56
CA SER A 21 -8.61 11.00 51.79
C SER A 21 -7.90 10.25 52.92
N ASN A 22 -6.68 10.64 53.28
CA ASN A 22 -5.99 10.11 54.46
C ASN A 22 -6.46 10.74 55.77
N ASN A 23 -7.33 11.76 55.74
CA ASN A 23 -7.65 12.53 56.95
C ASN A 23 -9.12 12.95 57.14
N SER A 24 -10.09 12.37 56.42
CA SER A 24 -11.49 12.81 56.58
C SER A 24 -12.50 11.68 56.49
N ASN A 25 -12.56 10.88 57.56
CA ASN A 25 -13.63 9.92 57.82
C ASN A 25 -14.83 10.58 58.52
N LYS A 26 -15.25 11.78 58.08
CA LYS A 26 -16.43 12.46 58.64
C LYS A 26 -16.93 13.58 57.73
N VAL A 27 -18.23 13.50 57.43
CA VAL A 27 -19.12 14.51 56.84
C VAL A 27 -19.13 14.60 55.31
N LEU A 28 -20.08 13.90 54.69
CA LEU A 28 -20.64 14.26 53.38
C LEU A 28 -22.18 14.09 53.43
N LYS A 29 -22.88 15.24 53.46
CA LYS A 29 -24.35 15.39 53.53
C LYS A 29 -24.89 15.72 52.13
N LYS A 30 -25.81 14.88 51.62
CA LYS A 30 -26.90 15.08 50.62
C LYS A 30 -26.69 15.89 49.30
N ASN A 31 -25.64 16.69 49.12
CA ASN A 31 -25.27 17.39 47.87
C ASN A 31 -24.13 16.70 47.10
N ASP A 32 -23.66 15.54 47.57
CA ASP A 32 -22.50 14.82 47.03
C ASP A 32 -22.82 13.82 45.91
N ASN A 33 -24.07 13.41 45.75
CA ASN A 33 -24.42 12.41 44.73
C ASN A 33 -24.12 12.90 43.32
N THR A 34 -24.32 14.20 43.03
CA THR A 34 -24.07 14.77 41.69
C THR A 34 -22.57 14.90 41.41
N LYS A 35 -21.76 15.26 42.42
CA LYS A 35 -20.29 15.33 42.30
C LYS A 35 -19.65 13.95 42.20
N ALA A 36 -20.12 12.99 43.00
CA ALA A 36 -19.69 11.60 42.91
C ALA A 36 -20.03 10.98 41.54
N LEU A 37 -21.22 11.26 41.01
CA LEU A 37 -21.62 10.79 39.67
C LEU A 37 -20.77 11.45 38.56
N LEU A 38 -20.44 12.73 38.69
CA LEU A 38 -19.55 13.43 37.76
C LEU A 38 -18.12 12.86 37.82
N TYR A 39 -17.62 12.54 39.01
CA TYR A 39 -16.31 11.91 39.21
C TYR A 39 -16.25 10.52 38.54
N ILE A 40 -17.24 9.66 38.76
CA ILE A 40 -17.31 8.33 38.12
C ILE A 40 -17.34 8.47 36.59
N LYS A 41 -18.06 9.46 36.04
CA LYS A 41 -18.08 9.73 34.59
C LYS A 41 -16.71 10.19 34.08
N LEU A 42 -16.04 11.09 34.79
CA LEU A 42 -14.70 11.58 34.43
C LEU A 42 -13.64 10.47 34.52
N GLU A 43 -13.67 9.65 35.56
CA GLU A 43 -12.77 8.51 35.73
C GLU A 43 -12.98 7.46 34.63
N LYS A 44 -14.24 7.16 34.27
CA LYS A 44 -14.56 6.28 33.14
C LYS A 44 -14.03 6.86 31.83
N HIS A 45 -14.22 8.15 31.57
CA HIS A 45 -13.67 8.83 30.39
C HIS A 45 -12.14 8.80 30.36
N TYR A 46 -11.49 9.09 31.48
CA TYR A 46 -10.04 9.07 31.62
C TYR A 46 -9.46 7.67 31.37
N ASN A 47 -10.07 6.63 31.94
CA ASN A 47 -9.68 5.24 31.70
C ASN A 47 -9.87 4.82 30.23
N ILE A 48 -10.94 5.29 29.56
CA ILE A 48 -11.13 5.10 28.11
C ILE A 48 -9.98 5.77 27.33
N LEU A 49 -9.61 7.00 27.68
CA LEU A 49 -8.52 7.73 27.03
C LEU A 49 -7.16 7.04 27.22
N ILE A 50 -6.84 6.57 28.42
CA ILE A 50 -5.62 5.79 28.69
C ILE A 50 -5.60 4.51 27.86
N LYS A 51 -6.69 3.72 27.87
CA LYS A 51 -6.78 2.49 27.08
C LYS A 51 -6.61 2.76 25.59
N LYS A 52 -7.22 3.84 25.07
CA LYS A 52 -7.04 4.29 23.68
C LYS A 52 -5.57 4.66 23.40
N LYS A 53 -4.91 5.39 24.30
CA LYS A 53 -3.49 5.76 24.18
C LYS A 53 -2.57 4.53 24.20
N GLN A 54 -2.82 3.56 25.09
CA GLN A 54 -2.07 2.30 25.15
C GLN A 54 -2.26 1.46 23.89
N LYS A 55 -3.50 1.32 23.39
CA LYS A 55 -3.80 0.63 22.12
C LYS A 55 -3.06 1.29 20.95
N ARG A 56 -3.08 2.64 20.88
CA ARG A 56 -2.35 3.41 19.86
C ARG A 56 -0.84 3.21 19.92
N ASN A 57 -0.24 3.26 21.12
CA ASN A 57 1.20 3.02 21.28
C ASN A 57 1.59 1.59 20.88
N LYS A 58 0.80 0.59 21.28
CA LYS A 58 1.03 -0.81 20.89
C LYS A 58 0.92 -0.99 19.37
N LEU A 59 -0.08 -0.38 18.74
CA LEU A 59 -0.24 -0.41 17.29
C LEU A 59 0.92 0.29 16.58
N ARG A 60 1.35 1.45 17.07
CA ARG A 60 2.50 2.18 16.52
C ARG A 60 3.78 1.35 16.60
N ASN A 61 4.07 0.75 17.75
CA ASN A 61 5.21 -0.16 17.92
C ASN A 61 5.11 -1.38 16.98
N SER A 62 3.89 -1.88 16.74
CA SER A 62 3.67 -2.97 15.78
C SER A 62 3.93 -2.54 14.35
N ILE A 63 3.48 -1.33 13.95
CA ILE A 63 3.73 -0.78 12.61
C ILE A 63 5.23 -0.56 12.42
N ASP A 64 5.92 0.05 13.39
CA ASP A 64 7.37 0.27 13.33
C ASP A 64 8.13 -1.06 13.19
N PHE A 65 7.76 -2.09 13.97
CA PHE A 65 8.32 -3.43 13.85
C PHE A 65 8.15 -4.04 12.45
N TYR A 66 6.96 -3.90 11.84
CA TYR A 66 6.74 -4.43 10.49
C TYR A 66 7.41 -3.58 9.41
N ILE A 67 7.52 -2.26 9.59
CA ILE A 67 8.32 -1.42 8.69
C ILE A 67 9.74 -1.95 8.66
N ASP A 68 10.39 -2.09 9.82
CA ASP A 68 11.77 -2.61 9.90
C ASP A 68 11.91 -4.00 9.25
N LYS A 69 10.89 -4.85 9.41
CA LYS A 69 10.85 -6.19 8.82
C LYS A 69 10.76 -6.21 7.29
N PHE A 70 10.03 -5.25 6.71
CA PHE A 70 9.81 -5.15 5.27
C PHE A 70 10.77 -4.16 4.59
N LEU A 71 11.73 -3.59 5.32
CA LEU A 71 12.82 -2.82 4.73
C LEU A 71 13.93 -3.74 4.22
N PHE A 72 14.51 -3.37 3.09
CA PHE A 72 15.71 -4.01 2.59
C PHE A 72 16.88 -3.75 3.56
N SER A 73 17.47 -4.82 4.10
CA SER A 73 18.68 -4.72 4.93
C SER A 73 19.91 -4.77 4.03
N SER A 74 20.58 -3.64 3.84
CA SER A 74 21.87 -3.57 3.11
C SER A 74 23.02 -4.22 3.88
N TYR A 75 22.83 -4.55 5.16
CA TYR A 75 23.81 -5.29 5.95
C TYR A 75 23.56 -6.79 5.77
N GLU A 76 24.47 -7.41 5.03
CA GLU A 76 24.80 -8.83 5.18
C GLU A 76 25.05 -9.08 6.68
N ASN A 77 24.12 -9.73 7.37
CA ASN A 77 24.48 -10.46 8.56
C ASN A 77 25.18 -11.73 8.07
N GLU A 78 26.52 -11.72 8.14
CA GLU A 78 27.41 -12.87 7.95
C GLU A 78 27.08 -14.08 8.86
N ASP A 79 26.10 -13.96 9.76
CA ASP A 79 25.65 -15.00 10.71
C ASP A 79 24.23 -15.55 10.48
N ARG A 80 23.75 -15.65 9.22
CA ARG A 80 22.57 -16.49 8.90
C ARG A 80 22.92 -17.89 8.38
N ASN A 81 24.07 -18.43 8.77
CA ASN A 81 24.34 -19.88 8.72
C ASN A 81 23.64 -20.65 9.87
N VAL A 82 22.34 -20.40 10.07
CA VAL A 82 21.49 -21.24 10.92
C VAL A 82 20.16 -21.48 10.21
N TYR A 83 20.23 -22.06 9.02
CA TYR A 83 19.14 -22.91 8.53
C TYR A 83 19.37 -24.31 9.11
N ASP A 84 19.14 -24.46 10.41
CA ASP A 84 19.14 -25.78 11.05
C ASP A 84 17.82 -26.47 10.72
N VAL A 85 17.80 -27.12 9.56
CA VAL A 85 16.68 -27.93 9.05
C VAL A 85 16.28 -29.01 10.07
N ASN A 86 17.15 -29.37 11.01
CA ASN A 86 16.90 -30.38 12.05
C ASN A 86 16.12 -29.86 13.27
N LYS A 87 15.99 -28.54 13.46
CA LYS A 87 15.18 -27.96 14.56
C LYS A 87 13.71 -27.76 14.20
N MET A 88 13.38 -28.02 12.96
CA MET A 88 12.04 -28.02 12.44
C MET A 88 11.54 -29.46 12.48
N ASN A 89 10.65 -29.79 13.42
CA ASN A 89 9.89 -31.05 13.41
C ASN A 89 8.98 -31.04 12.18
N ILE A 90 9.57 -31.36 11.03
CA ILE A 90 8.97 -31.22 9.72
C ILE A 90 8.94 -32.60 9.08
N ASP A 91 7.71 -33.00 8.80
CA ASP A 91 7.34 -34.19 8.06
C ASP A 91 8.08 -34.25 6.70
N SER A 92 8.41 -35.44 6.22
CA SER A 92 9.28 -35.64 5.04
C SER A 92 8.83 -34.89 3.77
N ASN A 93 7.52 -34.67 3.59
CA ASN A 93 6.96 -33.85 2.50
C ASN A 93 7.25 -32.34 2.62
N ALA A 94 7.52 -31.83 3.81
CA ALA A 94 7.78 -30.42 4.05
C ALA A 94 9.29 -30.07 4.08
N LEU A 95 10.17 -31.08 4.09
CA LEU A 95 11.60 -30.92 3.77
C LEU A 95 11.81 -30.53 2.30
N ASP A 96 11.00 -31.08 1.39
CA ASP A 96 11.05 -30.77 -0.04
C ASP A 96 10.53 -29.35 -0.32
N VAL A 97 9.41 -28.98 0.31
CA VAL A 97 8.87 -27.61 0.30
C VAL A 97 9.89 -26.59 0.85
N SER A 98 10.65 -26.95 1.88
CA SER A 98 11.67 -26.06 2.45
C SER A 98 12.88 -25.87 1.53
N ARG A 99 13.27 -26.88 0.75
CA ARG A 99 14.36 -26.78 -0.23
C ARG A 99 13.94 -25.96 -1.44
N ASP A 100 12.73 -26.20 -1.94
CA ASP A 100 12.14 -25.44 -3.05
C ASP A 100 12.01 -23.96 -2.71
N PHE A 101 11.54 -23.67 -1.49
CA PHE A 101 11.41 -22.30 -1.03
C PHE A 101 12.77 -21.59 -0.95
N LEU A 102 13.81 -22.30 -0.48
CA LEU A 102 15.17 -21.77 -0.43
C LEU A 102 15.73 -21.51 -1.84
N TYR A 103 15.51 -22.42 -2.79
CA TYR A 103 15.91 -22.24 -4.18
C TYR A 103 15.28 -20.97 -4.79
N ILE A 104 13.96 -20.81 -4.64
CA ILE A 104 13.24 -19.65 -5.15
C ILE A 104 13.77 -18.37 -4.50
N GLN A 105 13.97 -18.35 -3.18
CA GLN A 105 14.54 -17.19 -2.49
C GLN A 105 15.95 -16.85 -3.00
N ASN A 106 16.77 -17.85 -3.33
CA ASN A 106 18.11 -17.64 -3.90
C ASN A 106 18.05 -17.03 -5.31
N GLU A 107 17.14 -17.50 -6.17
CA GLU A 107 16.95 -16.88 -7.50
C GLU A 107 16.43 -15.44 -7.39
N ILE A 108 15.55 -15.15 -6.43
CA ILE A 108 15.15 -13.76 -6.12
C ILE A 108 16.37 -12.93 -5.70
N ASN A 109 17.18 -13.42 -4.75
CA ASN A 109 18.38 -12.72 -4.28
C ASN A 109 19.34 -12.41 -5.42
N LYS A 110 19.56 -13.36 -6.33
CA LYS A 110 20.41 -13.21 -7.52
C LYS A 110 19.89 -12.12 -8.46
N ASN A 111 18.59 -12.10 -8.76
CA ASN A 111 17.96 -11.07 -9.60
C ASN A 111 18.00 -9.69 -8.92
N VAL A 112 17.77 -9.64 -7.61
CA VAL A 112 17.89 -8.42 -6.80
C VAL A 112 19.30 -7.86 -6.88
N SER A 113 20.33 -8.66 -6.60
CA SER A 113 21.74 -8.23 -6.69
C SER A 113 22.11 -7.73 -8.09
N LYS A 114 21.65 -8.41 -9.14
CA LYS A 114 21.85 -7.97 -10.54
C LYS A 114 21.22 -6.59 -10.79
N SER A 115 20.04 -6.33 -10.25
CA SER A 115 19.31 -5.07 -10.45
C SER A 115 19.99 -3.86 -9.80
N PHE A 116 20.78 -4.05 -8.74
CA PHE A 116 21.54 -2.98 -8.07
C PHE A 116 22.85 -2.61 -8.80
N ASN A 117 23.40 -3.53 -9.60
CA ASN A 117 24.71 -3.37 -10.24
C ASN A 117 24.73 -2.40 -11.44
N GLU A 118 23.60 -1.76 -11.76
CA GLU A 118 23.59 -0.74 -12.81
C GLU A 118 24.24 0.57 -12.32
N LYS A 119 25.25 1.07 -13.05
CA LYS A 119 26.02 2.28 -12.71
C LYS A 119 25.17 3.49 -12.27
N LYS A 120 23.97 3.63 -12.83
CA LYS A 120 23.05 4.74 -12.50
C LYS A 120 22.49 4.65 -11.08
N PHE A 121 22.29 3.45 -10.55
CA PHE A 121 21.73 3.22 -9.22
C PHE A 121 22.78 3.30 -8.12
N GLN A 122 24.03 2.94 -8.43
CA GLN A 122 25.16 3.04 -7.51
C GLN A 122 25.23 4.42 -6.84
N ARG A 123 25.22 5.50 -7.63
CA ARG A 123 25.26 6.88 -7.11
C ARG A 123 24.00 7.29 -6.33
N ILE A 124 22.83 6.75 -6.70
CA ILE A 124 21.55 7.11 -6.06
C ILE A 124 21.46 6.46 -4.68
N PHE A 125 21.86 5.18 -4.57
CA PHE A 125 21.83 4.44 -3.31
C PHE A 125 22.96 4.81 -2.34
N GLU A 126 24.13 5.22 -2.84
CA GLU A 126 25.20 5.79 -2.00
C GLU A 126 24.76 7.03 -1.20
N ASN A 127 23.81 7.79 -1.71
CA ASN A 127 23.34 9.04 -1.11
C ASN A 127 21.97 8.91 -0.42
N GLN A 128 21.52 7.68 -0.16
CA GLN A 128 20.23 7.44 0.50
C GLN A 128 20.22 8.06 1.90
N LYS A 129 19.22 8.90 2.18
CA LYS A 129 18.97 9.43 3.52
C LYS A 129 17.90 8.58 4.20
N ARG A 130 18.04 8.41 5.52
CA ARG A 130 16.93 7.88 6.33
C ARG A 130 15.78 8.86 6.24
N TYR A 131 14.59 8.32 5.99
CA TYR A 131 13.37 9.12 5.90
C TYR A 131 13.22 10.02 7.13
N SER A 132 13.09 11.32 6.88
CA SER A 132 12.88 12.34 7.89
C SER A 132 11.41 12.71 7.95
N ILE A 133 10.89 12.89 9.17
CA ILE A 133 9.54 13.46 9.33
C ILE A 133 9.44 14.88 8.75
N ASN A 134 10.58 15.56 8.56
CA ASN A 134 10.68 16.87 7.92
C ASN A 134 10.88 16.79 6.40
N SER A 135 10.66 15.62 5.77
CA SER A 135 10.74 15.49 4.31
C SER A 135 9.66 16.35 3.63
N LYS A 136 10.02 16.92 2.48
CA LYS A 136 9.15 17.77 1.66
C LYS A 136 8.24 16.97 0.72
N ASN A 137 8.21 15.65 0.86
CA ASN A 137 7.38 14.74 0.08
C ASN A 137 6.89 13.60 0.98
N PRO A 138 5.78 12.94 0.60
CA PRO A 138 5.37 11.72 1.25
C PRO A 138 6.43 10.61 1.06
N PRO A 139 6.48 9.61 1.97
CA PRO A 139 7.35 8.46 1.84
C PRO A 139 7.01 7.68 0.57
N TYR A 140 8.04 7.27 -0.15
CA TYR A 140 7.88 6.53 -1.40
C TYR A 140 8.81 5.32 -1.49
N VAL A 141 8.32 4.27 -2.15
CA VAL A 141 8.95 2.95 -2.18
C VAL A 141 9.29 2.56 -3.61
N PHE A 142 10.52 2.12 -3.82
CA PHE A 142 11.01 1.66 -5.12
C PHE A 142 12.04 0.55 -4.95
N HIS A 143 12.06 -0.39 -5.91
CA HIS A 143 13.10 -1.39 -6.02
C HIS A 143 13.59 -1.48 -7.49
N PRO A 144 14.91 -1.47 -7.77
CA PRO A 144 15.44 -1.56 -9.14
C PRO A 144 14.93 -2.76 -9.96
N ILE A 145 14.74 -3.90 -9.30
CA ILE A 145 14.15 -5.11 -9.91
C ILE A 145 12.84 -4.86 -10.66
N TYR A 146 12.05 -3.84 -10.29
CA TYR A 146 10.77 -3.53 -10.93
C TYR A 146 10.90 -3.27 -12.42
N SER A 147 12.08 -2.83 -12.88
CA SER A 147 12.40 -2.53 -14.27
C SER A 147 13.60 -3.34 -14.81
N ASN A 148 14.15 -4.27 -14.04
CA ASN A 148 15.30 -5.11 -14.44
C ASN A 148 14.83 -6.47 -15.00
N VAL A 149 13.94 -6.43 -15.99
CA VAL A 149 13.41 -7.59 -16.71
C VAL A 149 13.43 -7.27 -18.20
N ASP A 150 13.78 -8.25 -19.03
CA ASP A 150 13.86 -8.07 -20.48
C ASP A 150 12.51 -8.37 -21.16
N ILE A 151 11.60 -7.39 -21.13
CA ILE A 151 10.35 -7.44 -21.90
C ILE A 151 10.58 -6.83 -23.28
N LYS A 152 10.02 -7.47 -24.32
CA LYS A 152 10.05 -6.98 -25.70
C LYS A 152 9.62 -5.50 -25.74
N LYS A 153 10.43 -4.63 -26.35
CA LYS A 153 10.13 -3.18 -26.45
C LYS A 153 8.79 -2.86 -27.12
N THR A 154 8.33 -3.73 -28.01
CA THR A 154 7.03 -3.63 -28.71
C THR A 154 5.84 -4.00 -27.83
N HIS A 155 6.07 -4.61 -26.66
CA HIS A 155 5.02 -4.96 -25.74
C HIS A 155 4.35 -3.70 -25.16
N ARG A 156 3.05 -3.76 -24.85
CA ARG A 156 2.29 -2.64 -24.28
C ARG A 156 2.65 -2.37 -22.81
N PHE A 157 3.05 -3.41 -22.08
CA PHE A 157 3.58 -3.30 -20.71
C PHE A 157 5.02 -2.74 -20.71
N LYS A 158 5.14 -1.41 -20.65
CA LYS A 158 6.44 -0.70 -20.62
C LYS A 158 7.08 -0.75 -19.23
N ILE A 159 7.89 -1.78 -18.98
CA ILE A 159 8.44 -2.03 -17.64
C ILE A 159 9.47 -0.99 -17.17
N LYS A 160 10.11 -0.26 -18.08
CA LYS A 160 11.11 0.77 -17.73
C LYS A 160 10.47 2.04 -17.17
N LYS A 161 9.13 2.20 -17.25
CA LYS A 161 8.40 3.30 -16.61
C LYS A 161 8.70 3.46 -15.12
N TYR A 162 8.81 2.37 -14.35
CA TYR A 162 9.05 2.45 -12.90
C TYR A 162 10.40 3.08 -12.56
N GLU A 163 11.46 2.62 -13.24
CA GLU A 163 12.79 3.20 -13.17
C GLU A 163 12.81 4.67 -13.61
N ASN A 164 12.14 4.99 -14.72
CA ASN A 164 12.09 6.35 -15.22
C ASN A 164 11.40 7.28 -14.21
N ILE A 165 10.23 6.90 -13.68
CA ILE A 165 9.53 7.64 -12.62
C ILE A 165 10.47 7.91 -11.45
N PHE A 166 11.12 6.88 -10.90
CA PHE A 166 12.05 7.05 -9.77
C PHE A 166 13.21 8.00 -10.10
N THR A 167 13.75 7.87 -11.30
CA THR A 167 14.86 8.70 -11.80
C THR A 167 14.45 10.16 -11.96
N TYR A 168 13.30 10.44 -12.59
CA TYR A 168 12.79 11.79 -12.79
C TYR A 168 12.43 12.44 -11.45
N LEU A 169 11.78 11.72 -10.54
CA LEU A 169 11.46 12.23 -9.20
C LEU A 169 12.69 12.78 -8.47
N ASN A 170 13.82 12.05 -8.53
CA ASN A 170 15.07 12.46 -7.89
C ASN A 170 15.85 13.51 -8.70
N LYS A 171 15.98 13.34 -10.02
CA LYS A 171 16.78 14.25 -10.87
C LYS A 171 16.15 15.63 -11.05
N GLU A 172 14.83 15.69 -11.20
CA GLU A 172 14.11 16.97 -11.34
C GLU A 172 13.81 17.63 -9.98
N GLY A 173 14.18 16.98 -8.87
CA GLY A 173 13.92 17.49 -7.52
C GLY A 173 12.43 17.55 -7.17
N ILE A 174 11.59 16.77 -7.87
CA ILE A 174 10.18 16.63 -7.50
C ILE A 174 10.12 16.01 -6.11
N TYR A 175 10.82 14.90 -5.87
CA TYR A 175 10.99 14.32 -4.52
C TYR A 175 12.45 14.41 -4.09
N ASP A 176 12.68 14.45 -2.78
CA ASP A 176 14.01 14.32 -2.21
C ASP A 176 14.45 12.85 -2.16
N SER A 177 15.72 12.60 -1.86
CA SER A 177 16.30 11.24 -1.79
C SER A 177 15.92 10.46 -0.51
N ASN A 178 14.74 10.72 0.08
CA ASN A 178 14.18 9.95 1.19
C ASN A 178 13.19 8.88 0.68
N TYR A 179 13.69 7.90 -0.06
CA TYR A 179 12.92 6.72 -0.47
C TYR A 179 13.23 5.52 0.41
N PHE A 180 12.35 4.52 0.32
CA PHE A 180 12.54 3.22 0.93
C PHE A 180 12.68 2.13 -0.14
N ILE A 181 13.48 1.12 0.19
CA ILE A 181 13.64 -0.08 -0.62
C ILE A 181 12.97 -1.22 0.16
N PRO A 182 12.02 -1.94 -0.45
CA PRO A 182 11.36 -3.05 0.21
C PRO A 182 12.27 -4.27 0.27
N SER A 183 12.09 -5.08 1.31
CA SER A 183 12.68 -6.41 1.44
C SER A 183 12.31 -7.27 0.23
N ASN A 184 13.17 -8.23 -0.08
CA ASN A 184 12.96 -9.25 -1.10
C ASN A 184 12.71 -10.65 -0.50
N GLU A 185 12.48 -10.72 0.81
CA GLU A 185 12.16 -11.96 1.53
C GLU A 185 10.70 -12.36 1.25
N ILE A 186 10.49 -13.53 0.64
CA ILE A 186 9.14 -14.01 0.32
C ILE A 186 8.48 -14.78 1.48
N LYS A 187 9.27 -15.24 2.46
CA LYS A 187 8.78 -16.07 3.58
C LYS A 187 7.69 -15.37 4.38
N GLU A 188 7.84 -14.06 4.54
CA GLU A 188 6.93 -13.25 5.33
C GLU A 188 5.59 -13.03 4.63
N VAL A 189 5.55 -13.12 3.31
CA VAL A 189 4.34 -12.87 2.50
C VAL A 189 3.64 -14.12 2.02
N PHE A 190 4.34 -15.25 1.91
CA PHE A 190 3.81 -16.47 1.30
C PHE A 190 2.47 -16.93 1.88
N LYS A 191 2.30 -16.89 3.20
CA LYS A 191 1.04 -17.28 3.85
C LYS A 191 -0.14 -16.34 3.54
N TYR A 192 0.12 -15.10 3.13
CA TYR A 192 -0.91 -14.15 2.70
C TYR A 192 -1.17 -14.25 1.21
N MET A 193 -0.16 -14.64 0.42
CA MET A 193 -0.39 -15.07 -0.97
C MET A 193 -1.42 -16.20 -1.01
N LEU A 194 -1.27 -17.23 -0.17
CA LEU A 194 -2.23 -18.34 -0.04
C LEU A 194 -3.64 -17.94 0.44
N LYS A 195 -3.83 -16.71 0.94
CA LYS A 195 -5.17 -16.19 1.28
C LYS A 195 -5.82 -15.51 0.09
N ALA A 196 -5.03 -14.74 -0.67
CA ALA A 196 -5.47 -14.02 -1.86
C ALA A 196 -5.64 -14.94 -3.08
N HIS A 197 -4.78 -15.95 -3.19
CA HIS A 197 -4.61 -16.80 -4.35
C HIS A 197 -4.65 -18.28 -3.96
N ASP A 198 -5.13 -19.09 -4.89
CA ASP A 198 -5.15 -20.54 -4.77
C ASP A 198 -3.73 -21.10 -4.84
N SER A 199 -3.48 -22.15 -4.06
CA SER A 199 -2.15 -22.76 -3.95
C SER A 199 -1.65 -23.33 -5.27
N CYS A 200 -2.54 -23.88 -6.10
CA CYS A 200 -2.19 -24.37 -7.43
C CYS A 200 -1.67 -23.25 -8.34
N PHE A 201 -2.33 -22.09 -8.33
CA PHE A 201 -1.89 -20.94 -9.11
C PHE A 201 -0.50 -20.44 -8.66
N ILE A 202 -0.31 -20.27 -7.35
CA ILE A 202 1.00 -19.87 -6.80
C ILE A 202 2.07 -20.88 -7.20
N ASN A 203 1.82 -22.19 -7.03
CA ASN A 203 2.78 -23.23 -7.39
C ASN A 203 3.13 -23.23 -8.88
N ASN A 204 2.16 -22.94 -9.76
CA ASN A 204 2.41 -22.81 -11.19
C ASN A 204 3.37 -21.64 -11.48
N MET A 205 3.18 -20.50 -10.82
CA MET A 205 4.08 -19.35 -10.99
C MET A 205 5.48 -19.63 -10.43
N LEU A 206 5.58 -20.32 -9.29
CA LEU A 206 6.86 -20.70 -8.70
C LEU A 206 7.58 -21.79 -9.54
N ASN A 207 6.84 -22.65 -10.24
CA ASN A 207 7.41 -23.64 -11.16
C ASN A 207 8.17 -23.00 -12.32
N ILE A 208 7.73 -21.85 -12.81
CA ILE A 208 8.45 -21.11 -13.86
C ILE A 208 9.87 -20.77 -13.39
N ILE A 209 10.03 -20.36 -12.13
CA ILE A 209 11.34 -20.11 -11.51
C ILE A 209 12.13 -21.42 -11.36
N ARG A 210 11.49 -22.48 -10.82
CA ARG A 210 12.16 -23.78 -10.55
C ARG A 210 12.70 -24.44 -11.82
N ASN A 211 11.89 -24.44 -12.87
CA ASN A 211 12.22 -25.13 -14.11
C ASN A 211 13.07 -24.25 -15.04
N ASN A 212 13.11 -22.94 -14.79
CA ASN A 212 13.73 -21.96 -15.68
C ASN A 212 13.18 -22.06 -17.12
N GLU A 213 11.88 -22.34 -17.22
CA GLU A 213 11.16 -22.53 -18.48
C GLU A 213 10.13 -21.40 -18.65
N PRO A 214 10.31 -20.53 -19.66
CA PRO A 214 9.37 -19.45 -19.94
C PRO A 214 8.03 -19.99 -20.42
N VAL A 215 6.93 -19.34 -20.03
CA VAL A 215 5.58 -19.71 -20.48
C VAL A 215 4.83 -18.46 -20.93
N GLU A 216 4.22 -18.52 -22.11
CA GLU A 216 3.34 -17.46 -22.60
C GLU A 216 1.93 -17.64 -22.01
N MET A 217 1.52 -16.70 -21.16
CA MET A 217 0.18 -16.66 -20.56
C MET A 217 -0.13 -15.27 -20.00
N TYR A 218 -1.41 -14.95 -19.81
CA TYR A 218 -1.86 -13.67 -19.24
C TYR A 218 -1.28 -12.47 -20.01
N GLU A 219 -1.24 -12.62 -21.34
CA GLU A 219 -0.75 -11.63 -22.28
C GLU A 219 0.71 -11.22 -22.02
N LEU A 220 1.51 -12.12 -21.42
CA LEU A 220 2.93 -11.92 -21.11
C LEU A 220 3.75 -13.16 -21.47
N ASP A 221 5.02 -12.92 -21.81
CA ASP A 221 6.06 -13.96 -21.78
C ASP A 221 6.58 -14.06 -20.32
N LEU A 222 6.15 -15.08 -19.57
CA LEU A 222 6.52 -15.25 -18.17
C LEU A 222 7.87 -15.92 -18.00
N PHE A 223 8.88 -15.10 -17.73
CA PHE A 223 10.24 -15.54 -17.39
C PHE A 223 10.46 -15.59 -15.86
N PRO A 224 11.44 -16.37 -15.36
CA PRO A 224 11.77 -16.43 -13.94
C PRO A 224 12.03 -15.07 -13.28
N ASP A 225 12.73 -14.17 -13.95
CA ASP A 225 13.05 -12.82 -13.46
C ASP A 225 11.80 -11.92 -13.38
N LEU A 226 10.85 -12.07 -14.32
CA LEU A 226 9.55 -11.41 -14.28
C LEU A 226 8.73 -11.87 -13.05
N ILE A 227 8.71 -13.17 -12.76
CA ILE A 227 8.04 -13.68 -11.55
C ILE A 227 8.73 -13.17 -10.28
N CYS A 228 10.07 -13.18 -10.24
CA CYS A 228 10.84 -12.60 -9.12
C CYS A 228 10.48 -11.12 -8.89
N ARG A 229 10.33 -10.34 -9.97
CA ARG A 229 9.91 -8.94 -9.93
C ARG A 229 8.53 -8.79 -9.28
N PHE A 230 7.53 -9.58 -9.67
CA PHE A 230 6.20 -9.56 -9.03
C PHE A 230 6.24 -9.98 -7.56
N LEU A 231 7.09 -10.94 -7.18
CA LEU A 231 7.24 -11.36 -5.79
C LEU A 231 7.80 -10.25 -4.89
N VAL A 232 8.79 -9.49 -5.36
CA VAL A 232 9.35 -8.34 -4.62
C VAL A 232 8.38 -7.15 -4.61
N GLU A 233 7.56 -6.99 -5.65
CA GLU A 233 6.53 -5.94 -5.71
C GLU A 233 5.51 -6.03 -4.56
N ILE A 234 5.10 -7.25 -4.18
CA ILE A 234 4.20 -7.50 -3.04
C ILE A 234 4.75 -6.87 -1.75
N ASN A 235 6.06 -7.02 -1.49
CA ASN A 235 6.71 -6.44 -0.32
C ASN A 235 6.70 -4.90 -0.38
N GLY A 236 6.82 -4.32 -1.57
CA GLY A 236 6.67 -2.89 -1.81
C GLY A 236 5.29 -2.35 -1.43
N THR A 237 4.23 -3.07 -1.82
CA THR A 237 2.85 -2.69 -1.50
C THR A 237 2.59 -2.78 0.01
N ILE A 238 3.09 -3.83 0.69
CA ILE A 238 2.98 -3.97 2.15
C ILE A 238 3.75 -2.86 2.87
N LEU A 239 5.01 -2.62 2.50
CA LEU A 239 5.83 -1.57 3.11
C LEU A 239 5.18 -0.19 2.95
N SER A 240 4.70 0.13 1.73
CA SER A 240 4.01 1.40 1.45
C SER A 240 2.74 1.54 2.27
N SER A 241 2.00 0.45 2.48
CA SER A 241 0.81 0.47 3.33
C SER A 241 1.13 0.78 4.79
N LEU A 242 2.20 0.17 5.33
CA LEU A 242 2.68 0.44 6.69
C LEU A 242 3.18 1.89 6.84
N LEU A 243 3.88 2.41 5.82
CA LEU A 243 4.31 3.80 5.76
C LEU A 243 3.12 4.75 5.71
N ALA A 244 2.09 4.47 4.91
CA ALA A 244 0.86 5.26 4.89
C ALA A 244 0.17 5.27 6.26
N LEU A 245 0.09 4.13 6.96
CA LEU A 245 -0.48 4.08 8.32
C LEU A 245 0.32 4.91 9.33
N LYS A 246 1.63 5.06 9.13
CA LYS A 246 2.53 5.84 9.99
C LYS A 246 2.54 7.33 9.66
N TYR A 247 2.49 7.67 8.37
CA TYR A 247 2.74 9.01 7.84
C TYR A 247 1.54 9.62 7.10
N SER A 248 0.39 8.95 7.07
CA SER A 248 -0.86 9.29 6.37
C SER A 248 -0.86 9.10 4.85
N ILE A 249 0.22 9.39 4.14
CA ILE A 249 0.34 9.19 2.69
C ILE A 249 1.58 8.34 2.42
N SER A 250 1.50 7.41 1.46
CA SER A 250 2.69 6.76 0.90
C SER A 250 2.49 6.39 -0.57
N MET A 251 3.59 6.38 -1.32
CA MET A 251 3.60 6.14 -2.76
C MET A 251 4.45 4.92 -3.11
N HIS A 252 3.90 3.95 -3.81
CA HIS A 252 4.65 2.81 -4.35
C HIS A 252 4.89 3.03 -5.84
N ILE A 253 6.15 3.03 -6.28
CA ILE A 253 6.51 3.09 -7.71
C ILE A 253 6.39 1.69 -8.33
N GLY A 254 5.20 1.12 -8.27
CA GLY A 254 4.88 -0.26 -8.63
C GLY A 254 3.44 -0.61 -8.25
N GLY A 255 3.13 -1.90 -8.32
CA GLY A 255 1.89 -2.49 -7.81
C GLY A 255 0.62 -2.09 -8.58
N GLY A 256 -0.52 -2.55 -8.06
CA GLY A 256 -1.83 -2.33 -8.68
C GLY A 256 -2.22 -3.44 -9.66
N ASN A 257 -1.85 -4.68 -9.37
CA ASN A 257 -2.16 -5.85 -10.20
C ASN A 257 -3.63 -6.28 -10.05
N HIS A 258 -4.55 -5.39 -10.41
CA HIS A 258 -5.97 -5.50 -10.05
C HIS A 258 -6.77 -6.56 -10.81
N HIS A 259 -6.26 -7.06 -11.94
CA HIS A 259 -6.88 -8.11 -12.75
C HIS A 259 -6.54 -9.53 -12.29
N SER A 260 -5.50 -9.68 -11.47
CA SER A 260 -5.11 -10.97 -10.91
C SER A 260 -6.20 -11.48 -9.97
N LYS A 261 -6.78 -12.63 -10.35
CA LYS A 261 -7.87 -13.32 -9.66
C LYS A 261 -7.31 -14.38 -8.75
N ARG A 262 -8.19 -15.03 -7.98
CA ARG A 262 -7.79 -16.04 -7.01
C ARG A 262 -7.06 -17.22 -7.65
N ASP A 263 -7.49 -17.67 -8.82
CA ASP A 263 -7.01 -18.90 -9.46
C ASP A 263 -6.10 -18.66 -10.67
N ARG A 264 -5.88 -17.41 -11.09
CA ARG A 264 -5.09 -17.06 -12.28
C ARG A 264 -4.64 -15.59 -12.31
N GLY A 265 -3.57 -15.35 -13.08
CA GLY A 265 -3.27 -14.01 -13.59
C GLY A 265 -4.23 -13.62 -14.72
N ASP A 266 -4.20 -12.34 -15.11
CA ASP A 266 -5.01 -11.81 -16.22
C ASP A 266 -4.56 -10.39 -16.53
N GLY A 267 -4.64 -9.92 -17.79
CA GLY A 267 -4.44 -8.51 -18.13
C GLY A 267 -3.12 -7.94 -17.63
N PHE A 268 -2.01 -8.64 -17.88
CA PHE A 268 -0.65 -8.34 -17.40
C PHE A 268 -0.42 -8.45 -15.88
N CYS A 269 -1.44 -8.83 -15.10
CA CYS A 269 -1.37 -8.94 -13.64
C CYS A 269 -1.13 -10.39 -13.21
N ILE A 270 -0.09 -10.62 -12.38
CA ILE A 270 0.24 -11.97 -11.89
C ILE A 270 -0.26 -12.20 -10.47
N PHE A 271 0.27 -11.47 -9.49
CA PHE A 271 -0.19 -11.55 -8.11
C PHE A 271 -0.89 -10.25 -7.73
N ASN A 272 -2.14 -10.34 -7.27
CA ASN A 272 -2.87 -9.21 -6.71
C ASN A 272 -2.21 -8.69 -5.42
N ASP A 273 -1.24 -7.79 -5.57
CA ASP A 273 -0.39 -7.25 -4.50
C ASP A 273 -1.21 -6.47 -3.46
N VAL A 274 -2.23 -5.73 -3.90
CA VAL A 274 -3.16 -5.01 -3.04
C VAL A 274 -3.95 -5.99 -2.16
N ALA A 275 -4.50 -7.06 -2.74
CA ALA A 275 -5.22 -8.07 -1.96
C ALA A 275 -4.31 -8.75 -0.93
N ILE A 276 -3.09 -9.11 -1.32
CA ILE A 276 -2.11 -9.73 -0.42
C ILE A 276 -1.75 -8.78 0.73
N ALA A 277 -1.54 -7.49 0.44
CA ALA A 277 -1.27 -6.48 1.46
C ALA A 277 -2.45 -6.30 2.43
N ILE A 278 -3.69 -6.29 1.93
CA ILE A 278 -4.89 -6.23 2.78
C ILE A 278 -4.99 -7.46 3.69
N TYR A 279 -4.77 -8.68 3.16
CA TYR A 279 -4.74 -9.89 3.97
C TYR A 279 -3.65 -9.84 5.03
N PHE A 280 -2.46 -9.32 4.71
CA PHE A 280 -1.39 -9.09 5.67
C PHE A 280 -1.86 -8.18 6.81
N LEU A 281 -2.39 -6.99 6.49
CA LEU A 281 -2.75 -5.99 7.49
C LEU A 281 -3.91 -6.46 8.38
N LEU A 282 -4.93 -7.09 7.80
CA LEU A 282 -6.07 -7.65 8.53
C LEU A 282 -5.66 -8.81 9.44
N SER A 283 -4.86 -9.74 8.92
CA SER A 283 -4.44 -10.93 9.68
C SER A 283 -3.57 -10.57 10.90
N ASN A 284 -2.76 -9.51 10.80
CA ASN A 284 -1.94 -9.02 11.90
C ASN A 284 -2.66 -7.98 12.78
N LYS A 285 -3.97 -7.74 12.54
CA LYS A 285 -4.80 -6.78 13.30
C LYS A 285 -4.22 -5.36 13.30
N ILE A 286 -3.55 -4.99 12.21
CA ILE A 286 -2.99 -3.65 11.99
C ILE A 286 -4.11 -2.70 11.55
N ILE A 287 -5.01 -3.19 10.70
CA ILE A 287 -6.23 -2.51 10.28
C ILE A 287 -7.44 -3.40 10.59
N GLU A 288 -8.62 -2.79 10.58
CA GLU A 288 -9.90 -3.52 10.66
C GLU A 288 -10.68 -3.41 9.34
N ASN A 289 -10.46 -2.32 8.59
CA ASN A 289 -11.17 -2.03 7.34
C ASN A 289 -10.20 -1.59 6.24
N ALA A 290 -10.52 -1.92 4.99
CA ALA A 290 -9.82 -1.41 3.81
C ALA A 290 -10.81 -0.85 2.79
N ILE A 291 -10.39 0.18 2.06
CA ILE A 291 -11.07 0.69 0.88
C ILE A 291 -10.11 0.55 -0.28
N ILE A 292 -10.50 -0.19 -1.32
CA ILE A 292 -9.82 -0.20 -2.61
C ILE A 292 -10.54 0.84 -3.46
N LEU A 293 -9.84 1.93 -3.78
CA LEU A 293 -10.32 2.96 -4.69
C LEU A 293 -9.55 2.81 -6.00
N ASP A 294 -10.20 2.17 -6.96
CA ASP A 294 -9.63 1.82 -8.24
C ASP A 294 -10.09 2.80 -9.33
N LEU A 295 -9.15 3.60 -9.83
CA LEU A 295 -9.37 4.59 -10.89
C LEU A 295 -8.55 4.28 -12.15
N ASP A 296 -8.13 3.02 -12.29
CA ASP A 296 -7.74 2.46 -13.57
C ASP A 296 -8.93 2.47 -14.55
N VAL A 297 -8.66 2.67 -15.84
CA VAL A 297 -9.72 2.69 -16.85
C VAL A 297 -10.39 1.32 -17.02
N HIS A 298 -9.66 0.25 -16.71
CA HIS A 298 -10.16 -1.12 -16.71
C HIS A 298 -10.77 -1.44 -15.35
N GLN A 299 -11.78 -2.31 -15.33
CA GLN A 299 -12.33 -2.71 -14.04
C GLN A 299 -11.36 -3.66 -13.32
N GLY A 300 -11.02 -3.36 -12.07
CA GLY A 300 -10.29 -4.26 -11.16
C GLY A 300 -11.06 -5.50 -10.74
N ASP A 301 -11.44 -6.33 -11.71
CA ASP A 301 -12.24 -7.54 -11.58
C ASP A 301 -11.61 -8.60 -10.67
N GLY A 302 -10.29 -8.71 -10.65
CA GLY A 302 -9.54 -9.55 -9.71
C GLY A 302 -9.74 -9.11 -8.25
N THR A 303 -9.63 -7.81 -7.97
CA THR A 303 -9.88 -7.29 -6.61
C THR A 303 -11.35 -7.44 -6.20
N ALA A 304 -12.29 -7.22 -7.14
CA ALA A 304 -13.71 -7.39 -6.91
C ALA A 304 -14.04 -8.85 -6.55
N GLU A 305 -13.52 -9.82 -7.32
CA GLU A 305 -13.73 -11.24 -7.08
C GLU A 305 -13.13 -11.71 -5.74
N ILE A 306 -11.88 -11.34 -5.44
CA ILE A 306 -11.20 -11.76 -4.20
C ILE A 306 -11.95 -11.27 -2.95
N PHE A 307 -12.54 -10.07 -3.01
CA PHE A 307 -13.19 -9.43 -1.87
C PHE A 307 -14.73 -9.43 -1.90
N GLU A 308 -15.37 -10.12 -2.84
CA GLU A 308 -16.83 -10.13 -3.03
C GLU A 308 -17.61 -10.36 -1.71
N ASN A 309 -17.09 -11.25 -0.86
CA ASN A 309 -17.74 -11.65 0.40
C ASN A 309 -17.17 -10.97 1.66
N PHE A 310 -16.29 -9.96 1.52
CA PHE A 310 -15.61 -9.31 2.63
C PHE A 310 -16.30 -8.02 3.08
N LYS A 311 -17.07 -8.09 4.17
CA LYS A 311 -17.79 -6.91 4.73
C LYS A 311 -16.89 -5.75 5.17
N ASN A 312 -15.61 -6.04 5.45
CA ASN A 312 -14.62 -5.09 5.93
C ASN A 312 -13.67 -4.58 4.84
N VAL A 313 -13.84 -5.03 3.58
CA VAL A 313 -13.12 -4.51 2.42
C VAL A 313 -14.12 -3.94 1.44
N LYS A 314 -14.00 -2.66 1.11
CA LYS A 314 -14.89 -1.99 0.16
C LYS A 314 -14.14 -1.77 -1.15
N THR A 315 -14.60 -2.37 -2.24
CA THR A 315 -14.09 -2.15 -3.60
C THR A 315 -14.91 -1.07 -4.30
N ILE A 316 -14.26 -0.01 -4.76
CA ILE A 316 -14.86 1.09 -5.51
C ILE A 316 -14.11 1.19 -6.82
N SER A 317 -14.78 0.95 -7.95
CA SER A 317 -14.18 1.02 -9.28
C SER A 317 -14.88 2.07 -10.14
N LEU A 318 -14.12 2.97 -10.73
CA LEU A 318 -14.57 3.89 -11.78
C LEU A 318 -13.85 3.51 -13.07
N HIS A 319 -14.56 2.83 -13.98
CA HIS A 319 -13.96 2.24 -15.17
C HIS A 319 -14.78 2.53 -16.42
N CYS A 320 -14.17 2.40 -17.59
CA CYS A 320 -14.88 2.54 -18.86
C CYS A 320 -15.81 1.34 -19.08
N LYS A 321 -17.10 1.59 -19.29
CA LYS A 321 -18.11 0.53 -19.48
C LYS A 321 -17.76 -0.45 -20.59
N ASN A 322 -17.28 0.09 -21.72
CA ASN A 322 -17.00 -0.65 -22.94
C ASN A 322 -15.48 -0.94 -23.08
N ASN A 323 -14.80 -1.21 -21.97
CA ASN A 323 -13.38 -1.62 -21.96
C ASN A 323 -13.16 -2.94 -21.21
N TYR A 324 -11.93 -3.43 -21.15
CA TYR A 324 -11.56 -4.68 -20.49
C TYR A 324 -11.87 -4.64 -18.96
N PRO A 325 -12.25 -5.78 -18.36
CA PRO A 325 -12.60 -7.05 -19.01
C PRO A 325 -13.98 -7.00 -19.68
N LEU A 326 -14.21 -7.86 -20.67
CA LEU A 326 -15.51 -7.92 -21.35
C LEU A 326 -16.66 -8.23 -20.36
N LEU A 327 -16.42 -9.14 -19.43
CA LEU A 327 -17.37 -9.50 -18.37
C LEU A 327 -16.93 -8.85 -17.06
N LYS A 328 -17.70 -7.84 -16.64
CA LYS A 328 -17.46 -7.13 -15.37
C LYS A 328 -17.85 -8.02 -14.18
N LYS A 329 -17.12 -7.85 -13.06
CA LYS A 329 -17.44 -8.41 -11.75
C LYS A 329 -18.17 -7.39 -10.90
N ASN A 330 -18.75 -7.80 -9.78
CA ASN A 330 -19.42 -6.86 -8.87
C ASN A 330 -18.43 -6.34 -7.82
N SER A 331 -18.10 -5.05 -7.90
CA SER A 331 -17.47 -4.33 -6.79
C SER A 331 -18.52 -3.95 -5.75
N THR A 332 -18.10 -3.38 -4.61
CA THR A 332 -19.06 -2.78 -3.68
C THR A 332 -19.74 -1.54 -4.28
N ILE A 333 -18.99 -0.78 -5.09
CA ILE A 333 -19.49 0.33 -5.89
C ILE A 333 -18.80 0.28 -7.25
N ASP A 334 -19.57 0.11 -8.32
CA ASP A 334 -19.11 0.28 -9.69
C ASP A 334 -19.74 1.55 -10.27
N ILE A 335 -18.91 2.36 -10.92
CA ILE A 335 -19.32 3.53 -11.69
C ILE A 335 -18.81 3.32 -13.11
N GLU A 336 -19.74 2.97 -13.98
CA GLU A 336 -19.50 2.79 -15.40
C GLU A 336 -19.42 4.14 -16.11
N LEU A 337 -18.27 4.44 -16.71
CA LEU A 337 -18.00 5.67 -17.44
C LEU A 337 -18.17 5.45 -18.94
N ASP A 338 -18.89 6.36 -19.59
CA ASP A 338 -19.03 6.35 -21.04
C ASP A 338 -17.66 6.57 -21.72
N PRO A 339 -17.36 5.82 -22.81
CA PRO A 339 -16.22 6.12 -23.64
C PRO A 339 -16.20 7.59 -24.06
N PHE A 340 -15.01 8.15 -24.12
CA PHE A 340 -14.71 9.51 -24.55
C PHE A 340 -15.19 10.63 -23.63
N ILE A 341 -15.59 10.29 -22.39
CA ILE A 341 -15.84 11.27 -21.33
C ILE A 341 -14.63 12.18 -21.15
N LYS A 342 -14.89 13.45 -20.85
CA LYS A 342 -13.86 14.49 -20.67
C LYS A 342 -13.82 14.97 -19.23
N ASP A 343 -12.79 15.75 -18.91
CA ASP A 343 -12.45 16.23 -17.57
C ASP A 343 -13.64 16.69 -16.72
N ASN A 344 -14.45 17.64 -17.19
CA ASN A 344 -15.52 18.23 -16.37
C ASN A 344 -16.56 17.19 -15.95
N GLU A 345 -16.97 16.32 -16.86
CA GLU A 345 -17.97 15.29 -16.59
C GLU A 345 -17.39 14.22 -15.66
N TYR A 346 -16.19 13.73 -15.96
CA TYR A 346 -15.46 12.77 -15.13
C TYR A 346 -15.24 13.29 -13.70
N LEU A 347 -14.72 14.51 -13.54
CA LEU A 347 -14.42 15.09 -12.24
C LEU A 347 -15.69 15.39 -11.44
N ASN A 348 -16.80 15.77 -12.09
CA ASN A 348 -18.08 15.98 -11.41
C ASN A 348 -18.63 14.67 -10.84
N LEU A 349 -18.61 13.59 -11.64
CA LEU A 349 -18.99 12.24 -11.18
C LEU A 349 -18.07 11.79 -10.04
N TYR A 350 -16.76 11.93 -10.21
CA TYR A 350 -15.79 11.48 -9.22
C TYR A 350 -15.91 12.22 -7.88
N GLN A 351 -16.15 13.53 -7.90
CA GLN A 351 -16.40 14.29 -6.67
C GLN A 351 -17.61 13.77 -5.88
N ASN A 352 -18.66 13.27 -6.56
CA ASN A 352 -19.79 12.65 -5.88
C ASN A 352 -19.39 11.34 -5.19
N VAL A 353 -18.53 10.53 -5.83
CA VAL A 353 -17.96 9.32 -5.22
C VAL A 353 -17.17 9.68 -3.96
N LEU A 354 -16.28 10.66 -4.06
CA LEU A 354 -15.44 11.11 -2.94
C LEU A 354 -16.25 11.57 -1.72
N ARG A 355 -17.39 12.25 -1.93
CA ARG A 355 -18.28 12.70 -0.83
C ARG A 355 -18.87 11.53 -0.03
N ASN A 356 -19.00 10.36 -0.65
CA ASN A 356 -19.57 9.14 -0.06
C ASN A 356 -18.54 8.26 0.64
N ILE A 357 -17.24 8.56 0.50
CA ILE A 357 -16.19 7.89 1.27
C ILE A 357 -16.20 8.46 2.69
N LYS A 358 -16.43 7.58 3.67
CA LYS A 358 -16.46 7.92 5.11
C LYS A 358 -15.41 7.11 5.85
N LYS A 359 -14.77 7.73 6.84
CA LYS A 359 -13.83 7.07 7.74
C LYS A 359 -14.53 5.96 8.51
N LYS A 360 -13.97 4.74 8.44
CA LYS A 360 -14.29 3.65 9.39
C LYS A 360 -13.18 3.58 10.43
N GLU A 361 -13.43 2.91 11.56
CA GLU A 361 -12.36 2.69 12.54
C GLU A 361 -11.23 1.84 11.92
N SER A 362 -9.98 2.22 12.21
CA SER A 362 -8.77 1.53 11.75
C SER A 362 -8.81 1.18 10.24
N SER A 363 -9.14 2.18 9.40
CA SER A 363 -9.24 2.04 7.95
C SER A 363 -8.04 2.59 7.19
N ILE A 364 -7.74 2.00 6.03
CA ILE A 364 -6.77 2.48 5.04
C ILE A 364 -7.40 2.49 3.64
N ILE A 365 -6.99 3.44 2.79
CA ILE A 365 -7.31 3.45 1.36
C ILE A 365 -6.11 2.90 0.58
N PHE A 366 -6.36 1.91 -0.26
CA PHE A 366 -5.49 1.51 -1.36
C PHE A 366 -5.98 2.23 -2.61
N TYR A 367 -5.20 3.19 -3.09
CA TYR A 367 -5.51 4.01 -4.25
C TYR A 367 -4.76 3.48 -5.47
N LEU A 368 -5.47 2.93 -6.44
CA LEU A 368 -4.90 2.50 -7.71
C LEU A 368 -5.03 3.67 -8.68
N ALA A 369 -3.91 4.34 -8.92
CA ALA A 369 -3.85 5.59 -9.67
C ALA A 369 -3.48 5.36 -11.14
N GLY A 370 -4.23 4.48 -11.81
CA GLY A 370 -4.04 4.20 -13.24
C GLY A 370 -4.07 5.47 -14.07
N VAL A 371 -3.16 5.60 -15.04
CA VAL A 371 -3.08 6.76 -15.94
C VAL A 371 -3.60 6.47 -17.34
N ASP A 372 -4.09 5.26 -17.55
CA ASP A 372 -4.75 4.80 -18.77
C ASP A 372 -6.14 5.41 -19.03
N ILE A 373 -6.62 6.27 -18.12
CA ILE A 373 -7.73 7.19 -18.39
C ILE A 373 -7.34 8.35 -19.31
N SER A 374 -6.05 8.52 -19.59
CA SER A 374 -5.54 9.63 -20.39
C SER A 374 -6.08 9.59 -21.82
N LYS A 375 -6.35 10.78 -22.38
CA LYS A 375 -6.80 10.96 -23.77
C LYS A 375 -5.85 10.42 -24.84
N ASP A 376 -4.61 10.16 -24.47
CA ASP A 376 -3.53 9.67 -25.32
C ASP A 376 -3.05 8.27 -24.89
N ASP A 377 -3.80 7.57 -24.04
CA ASP A 377 -3.52 6.16 -23.75
C ASP A 377 -4.01 5.24 -24.88
N ASP A 378 -3.21 4.21 -25.19
CA ASP A 378 -3.47 3.28 -26.28
C ASP A 378 -4.53 2.22 -25.97
N LEU A 379 -4.71 1.88 -24.69
CA LEU A 379 -5.67 0.86 -24.22
C LEU A 379 -6.84 1.49 -23.46
N GLY A 380 -6.72 2.78 -23.11
CA GLY A 380 -7.81 3.59 -22.62
C GLY A 380 -8.88 3.89 -23.66
N LEU A 381 -9.99 4.44 -23.18
CA LEU A 381 -11.10 4.94 -24.01
C LEU A 381 -11.68 6.25 -23.49
N LEU A 382 -11.06 6.87 -22.48
CA LEU A 382 -11.52 8.15 -21.95
C LEU A 382 -10.68 9.29 -22.55
N LEU A 383 -11.15 10.52 -22.46
CA LEU A 383 -10.47 11.70 -22.99
C LEU A 383 -10.04 12.65 -21.87
N ILE A 384 -9.44 12.09 -20.81
CA ILE A 384 -9.00 12.87 -19.67
C ILE A 384 -7.65 13.52 -19.97
N SER A 385 -7.55 14.83 -19.70
CA SER A 385 -6.32 15.58 -19.86
C SER A 385 -5.37 15.37 -18.67
N ASP A 386 -4.11 15.77 -18.84
CA ASP A 386 -3.10 15.79 -17.78
C ASP A 386 -3.55 16.63 -16.58
N GLU A 387 -4.24 17.75 -16.83
CA GLU A 387 -4.85 18.57 -15.79
C GLU A 387 -5.98 17.81 -15.08
N GLY A 388 -6.78 17.05 -15.83
CA GLY A 388 -7.82 16.17 -15.29
C GLY A 388 -7.26 15.07 -14.38
N ILE A 389 -6.18 14.39 -14.81
CA ILE A 389 -5.47 13.36 -14.03
C ILE A 389 -4.91 13.96 -12.74
N TYR A 390 -4.19 15.09 -12.84
CA TYR A 390 -3.67 15.79 -11.66
C TYR A 390 -4.78 16.19 -10.69
N LYS A 391 -5.87 16.79 -11.20
CA LYS A 391 -7.02 17.20 -10.38
C LYS A 391 -7.69 16.01 -9.69
N ARG A 392 -7.88 14.89 -10.40
CA ARG A 392 -8.38 13.63 -9.83
C ARG A 392 -7.52 13.21 -8.65
N ASP A 393 -6.21 13.08 -8.86
CA ASP A 393 -5.28 12.62 -7.83
C ASP A 393 -5.24 13.58 -6.63
N TYR A 394 -5.18 14.88 -6.88
CA TYR A 394 -5.18 15.90 -5.84
C TYR A 394 -6.47 15.86 -4.99
N LEU A 395 -7.64 15.74 -5.62
CA LEU A 395 -8.92 15.60 -4.92
C LEU A 395 -8.97 14.32 -4.08
N THR A 396 -8.37 13.22 -4.56
CA THR A 396 -8.26 11.96 -3.81
C THR A 396 -7.48 12.16 -2.51
N TYR A 397 -6.29 12.76 -2.60
CA TYR A 397 -5.45 13.01 -1.43
C TYR A 397 -6.11 13.99 -0.46
N GLN A 398 -6.67 15.10 -0.96
CA GLN A 398 -7.40 16.05 -0.11
C GLN A 398 -8.58 15.41 0.61
N MET A 399 -9.31 14.51 -0.05
CA MET A 399 -10.38 13.73 0.58
C MET A 399 -9.83 12.82 1.68
N ALA A 400 -8.75 12.09 1.43
CA ALA A 400 -8.14 11.18 2.40
C ALA A 400 -7.62 11.93 3.64
N ILE A 401 -6.92 13.05 3.43
CA ILE A 401 -6.42 13.94 4.49
C ILE A 401 -7.57 14.50 5.32
N LYS A 402 -8.58 15.09 4.66
CA LYS A 402 -9.75 15.70 5.33
C LYS A 402 -10.52 14.69 6.18
N ASN A 403 -10.60 13.44 5.73
CA ASN A 403 -11.23 12.36 6.48
C ASN A 403 -10.27 11.63 7.42
N GLU A 404 -9.00 12.06 7.52
CA GLU A 404 -7.95 11.41 8.31
C GLU A 404 -7.87 9.89 8.05
N ILE A 405 -7.90 9.49 6.79
CA ILE A 405 -7.76 8.09 6.36
C ILE A 405 -6.38 7.93 5.72
N PRO A 406 -5.50 7.09 6.28
CA PRO A 406 -4.24 6.72 5.63
C PRO A 406 -4.47 6.22 4.20
N ILE A 407 -3.65 6.68 3.25
CA ILE A 407 -3.75 6.34 1.84
C ILE A 407 -2.41 5.86 1.30
N VAL A 408 -2.40 4.66 0.74
CA VAL A 408 -1.28 4.09 -0.01
C VAL A 408 -1.64 4.10 -1.49
N THR A 409 -0.75 4.66 -2.32
CA THR A 409 -0.94 4.73 -3.77
C THR A 409 -0.08 3.68 -4.46
N VAL A 410 -0.66 2.96 -5.41
CA VAL A 410 0.01 2.08 -6.39
C VAL A 410 -0.33 2.55 -7.80
N LEU A 411 0.49 2.19 -8.80
CA LEU A 411 0.40 2.80 -10.12
C LEU A 411 -0.67 2.19 -11.03
N SER A 412 -0.91 0.88 -10.98
CA SER A 412 -1.83 0.18 -11.89
C SER A 412 -1.46 0.40 -13.38
N GLY A 413 -2.47 0.54 -14.25
CA GLY A 413 -2.37 0.67 -15.69
C GLY A 413 -1.88 2.03 -16.20
N GLY A 414 -1.68 2.07 -17.51
CA GLY A 414 -1.00 3.13 -18.25
C GLY A 414 -0.11 2.50 -19.32
N TYR A 415 -0.45 2.75 -20.58
CA TYR A 415 -0.01 1.97 -21.73
C TYR A 415 0.31 2.81 -22.98
N ASN A 416 0.45 4.13 -22.83
CA ASN A 416 0.98 4.99 -23.89
C ASN A 416 2.32 4.42 -24.42
N ASP A 417 2.40 4.22 -25.74
CA ASP A 417 3.54 3.57 -26.39
C ASP A 417 4.85 4.36 -26.22
N CYS A 418 4.76 5.69 -26.06
CA CYS A 418 5.89 6.52 -25.69
C CYS A 418 6.13 6.46 -24.18
N GLU A 419 7.16 5.73 -23.79
CA GLU A 419 7.51 5.52 -22.38
C GLU A 419 7.79 6.81 -21.60
N ASP A 420 8.35 7.84 -22.25
CA ASP A 420 8.54 9.15 -21.62
C ASP A 420 7.20 9.84 -21.34
N ILE A 421 6.25 9.81 -22.28
CA ILE A 421 4.90 10.37 -22.07
C ILE A 421 4.21 9.61 -20.93
N LEU A 422 4.25 8.28 -20.96
CA LEU A 422 3.69 7.43 -19.90
C LEU A 422 4.29 7.76 -18.52
N THR A 423 5.60 7.94 -18.47
CA THR A 423 6.32 8.36 -17.24
C THR A 423 5.81 9.72 -16.76
N GLN A 424 5.68 10.70 -17.66
CA GLN A 424 5.18 12.04 -17.31
C GLN A 424 3.75 12.01 -16.78
N LYS A 425 2.87 11.14 -17.30
CA LYS A 425 1.52 10.97 -16.75
C LYS A 425 1.56 10.47 -15.30
N HIS A 426 2.33 9.42 -15.02
CA HIS A 426 2.46 8.92 -13.64
C HIS A 426 3.08 9.97 -12.70
N LEU A 427 4.01 10.81 -13.17
CA LEU A 427 4.57 11.91 -12.37
C LEU A 427 3.51 12.92 -11.90
N LEU A 428 2.37 13.06 -12.59
CA LEU A 428 1.26 13.91 -12.14
C LEU A 428 0.71 13.44 -10.78
N THR A 429 0.59 12.13 -10.59
CA THR A 429 0.14 11.53 -9.32
C THR A 429 1.09 11.86 -8.17
N PHE A 430 2.40 11.77 -8.39
CA PHE A 430 3.39 12.14 -7.38
C PHE A 430 3.40 13.64 -7.09
N LYS A 431 3.25 14.50 -8.12
CA LYS A 431 3.11 15.96 -7.95
C LYS A 431 1.88 16.28 -7.09
N ALA A 432 0.73 15.70 -7.39
CA ALA A 432 -0.50 15.88 -6.62
C ALA A 432 -0.34 15.41 -5.16
N ALA A 433 0.34 14.28 -4.92
CA ALA A 433 0.63 13.78 -3.59
C ALA A 433 1.54 14.73 -2.80
N LYS A 434 2.59 15.27 -3.42
CA LYS A 434 3.48 16.26 -2.81
C LYS A 434 2.78 17.57 -2.49
N ASP A 435 1.95 18.08 -3.39
CA ASP A 435 1.22 19.33 -3.17
C ASP A 435 0.24 19.19 -2.00
N SER A 436 -0.43 18.03 -1.91
CA SER A 436 -1.30 17.68 -0.78
C SER A 436 -0.52 17.50 0.53
N TRP A 437 0.69 16.92 0.46
CA TRP A 437 1.59 16.74 1.61
C TRP A 437 2.06 18.07 2.21
N ASN A 438 2.45 19.02 1.36
CA ASN A 438 2.90 20.33 1.81
C ASN A 438 1.77 21.09 2.51
N TYR A 439 0.54 20.97 2.01
CA TYR A 439 -0.65 21.56 2.65
C TYR A 439 -0.95 20.97 4.05
N MET A 440 -0.48 19.76 4.38
CA MET A 440 -0.59 19.21 5.74
C MET A 440 0.48 19.76 6.69
N SER A 441 1.61 20.23 6.15
CA SER A 441 2.78 20.65 6.92
C SER A 441 2.73 22.12 7.33
N ASP A 442 1.90 22.91 6.63
CA ASP A 442 1.54 24.30 6.94
C ASP A 442 0.35 24.37 7.90
#